data_AF-A0A950E6J6-F1
#
_entry.id   AF-A0A950E6J6-F1
#
_cell.length_a   1.000
_cell.length_b   1.000
_cell.length_c   1.000
_cell.angle_alpha   90.00
_cell.angle_beta   90.00
_cell.angle_gamma   90.00
#
_symmetry.space_group_name_H-M   'P 1'
#
loop_
_entity.id
_entity.type
_entity.pdbx_description
1 polymer ?
#
loop_
_entity_poly.entity_id
_entity_poly.type
_entity_poly.pdbx_seq_one_letter_code
_entity_poly.pdbx_strand_id
1 'polypeptide(L)'
;MGHSVRGAPDRAMGHIRLSAPNWDIRRSYGARIAFLIAAYYLAAHLGYAFRFSGPVAAIVWLPVGVGIAGLYTFGLRLWPAVVVGDLLVNNYSALPVGAAVSQSFGNLLEVVIGAVLLRRFVSSRAPLDTASSVAGVFAALTIATAVSAIIGPLSLAVHNVIPASSLPRVAGTWWLGDFTGAAIVLPLVLAFSTPSPHDWLRRHIVEAALMLVTLIALSAVGAQVGGPSSYLAFPVLIWAGFR
;
A
#
# COMPACT_ATOMS: atom_id res chain seq x y z
N MET A 1 -7.68 -8.58 74.06
CA MET A 1 -6.37 -8.69 73.38
C MET A 1 -6.05 -10.18 73.30
N GLY A 2 -5.93 -10.88 72.17
CA GLY A 2 -5.96 -10.53 70.76
C GLY A 2 -6.19 -11.83 69.96
N HIS A 3 -6.92 -11.72 68.86
CA HIS A 3 -7.09 -12.80 67.88
C HIS A 3 -5.77 -13.12 67.18
N SER A 4 -5.51 -14.40 66.88
CA SER A 4 -4.73 -14.75 65.69
C SER A 4 -5.27 -16.03 65.05
N VAL A 5 -5.41 -15.96 63.73
CA VAL A 5 -6.09 -16.89 62.84
C VAL A 5 -5.06 -17.33 61.79
N ARG A 6 -5.04 -18.65 61.53
CA ARG A 6 -4.57 -19.36 60.31
C ARG A 6 -3.08 -19.35 59.94
N GLY A 7 -2.66 -20.52 59.44
CA GLY A 7 -1.52 -20.67 58.53
C GLY A 7 -1.26 -22.12 58.17
N ALA A 8 -2.06 -22.72 57.27
CA ALA A 8 -1.66 -23.92 56.55
C ALA A 8 -0.92 -23.49 55.27
N PRO A 9 0.32 -23.95 55.02
CA PRO A 9 1.00 -23.63 53.77
C PRO A 9 0.54 -24.57 52.63
N ASP A 10 -0.03 -23.94 51.62
CA ASP A 10 -0.47 -24.49 50.34
C ASP A 10 0.68 -25.15 49.56
N ARG A 11 0.33 -26.24 48.86
CA ARG A 11 1.20 -26.97 47.94
C ARG A 11 1.55 -26.06 46.75
N ALA A 12 2.83 -25.77 46.59
CA ALA A 12 3.36 -25.10 45.40
C ALA A 12 3.24 -26.02 44.17
N MET A 13 2.24 -25.79 43.32
CA MET A 13 2.26 -26.25 41.92
C MET A 13 3.03 -25.23 41.09
N GLY A 14 4.24 -25.62 40.67
CA GLY A 14 5.06 -24.87 39.73
C GLY A 14 4.38 -24.81 38.36
N HIS A 15 3.73 -23.70 38.05
CA HIS A 15 3.32 -23.39 36.68
C HIS A 15 4.56 -23.00 35.88
N ILE A 16 5.01 -23.90 35.00
CA ILE A 16 5.95 -23.56 33.92
C ILE A 16 5.23 -22.54 33.02
N ARG A 17 5.53 -21.26 33.20
CA ARG A 17 5.15 -20.22 32.25
C ARG A 17 6.08 -20.35 31.05
N LEU A 18 5.60 -21.01 29.99
CA LEU A 18 6.20 -20.87 28.67
C LEU A 18 6.01 -19.42 28.23
N SER A 19 7.09 -18.64 28.32
CA SER A 19 7.13 -17.28 27.78
C SER A 19 7.01 -17.35 26.26
N ALA A 20 5.83 -17.02 25.73
CA ALA A 20 5.70 -16.80 24.30
C ALA A 20 6.57 -15.59 23.88
N PRO A 21 7.22 -15.62 22.70
CA PRO A 21 8.06 -14.51 22.26
C PRO A 21 7.21 -13.23 22.10
N ASN A 22 7.57 -12.16 22.82
CA ASN A 22 6.94 -10.84 22.74
C ASN A 22 7.27 -10.13 21.42
N TRP A 23 6.87 -10.65 20.26
CA TRP A 23 6.94 -9.91 19.00
C TRP A 23 5.87 -8.81 18.98
N ASP A 24 6.05 -7.75 19.75
CA ASP A 24 5.22 -6.56 19.58
C ASP A 24 5.72 -5.82 18.32
N ILE A 25 5.26 -6.21 17.13
CA ILE A 25 5.57 -5.56 15.83
C ILE A 25 5.31 -4.05 15.91
N ARG A 26 4.41 -3.63 16.81
CA ARG A 26 4.15 -2.22 17.09
C ARG A 26 5.26 -1.51 17.85
N ARG A 27 6.28 -2.17 18.41
CA ARG A 27 7.41 -1.51 19.11
C ARG A 27 8.76 -1.73 18.45
N SER A 28 8.98 -2.85 17.76
CA SER A 28 10.27 -3.15 17.15
C SER A 28 10.43 -2.49 15.78
N TYR A 29 11.37 -1.55 15.67
CA TYR A 29 11.72 -0.89 14.41
C TYR A 29 12.15 -1.89 13.33
N GLY A 30 12.96 -2.91 13.70
CA GLY A 30 13.41 -3.95 12.79
C GLY A 30 12.25 -4.81 12.26
N ALA A 31 11.28 -5.15 13.12
CA ALA A 31 10.10 -5.90 12.70
C ALA A 31 9.24 -5.11 11.69
N ARG A 32 9.11 -3.79 11.88
CA ARG A 32 8.38 -2.92 10.94
C ARG A 32 9.09 -2.82 9.58
N ILE A 33 10.43 -2.73 9.57
CA ILE A 33 11.20 -2.77 8.32
C ILE A 33 10.96 -4.09 7.59
N ALA A 34 11.15 -5.22 8.28
CA ALA A 34 10.98 -6.55 7.68
C ALA A 34 9.55 -6.75 7.15
N PHE A 35 8.55 -6.34 7.93
CA PHE A 35 7.15 -6.38 7.53
C PHE A 35 6.89 -5.53 6.28
N LEU A 36 7.37 -4.29 6.23
CA LEU A 36 7.11 -3.39 5.10
C LEU A 36 7.81 -3.87 3.83
N ILE A 37 9.05 -4.39 3.93
CA ILE A 37 9.74 -5.02 2.80
C ILE A 37 8.92 -6.21 2.28
N ALA A 38 8.52 -7.12 3.17
CA ALA A 38 7.77 -8.32 2.79
C ALA A 38 6.41 -7.97 2.17
N ALA A 39 5.66 -7.04 2.76
CA ALA A 39 4.37 -6.60 2.24
C ALA A 39 4.50 -5.94 0.86
N TYR A 40 5.52 -5.09 0.67
CA TYR A 40 5.79 -4.44 -0.62
C TYR A 40 6.13 -5.47 -1.69
N TYR A 41 7.06 -6.39 -1.38
CA TYR A 41 7.49 -7.46 -2.28
C TYR A 41 6.33 -8.39 -2.67
N LEU A 42 5.53 -8.83 -1.69
CA LEU A 42 4.36 -9.68 -1.94
C LEU A 42 3.30 -8.97 -2.78
N ALA A 43 3.04 -7.69 -2.52
CA ALA A 43 2.09 -6.90 -3.32
C ALA A 43 2.50 -6.83 -4.80
N ALA A 44 3.80 -6.72 -5.08
CA ALA A 44 4.32 -6.72 -6.46
C ALA A 44 4.10 -8.08 -7.12
N HIS A 45 4.45 -9.16 -6.42
CA HIS A 45 4.32 -10.52 -6.94
C HIS A 45 2.87 -10.95 -7.15
N LEU A 46 1.95 -10.49 -6.30
CA LEU A 46 0.51 -10.67 -6.54
C LEU A 46 0.07 -9.92 -7.81
N GLY A 47 0.53 -8.67 -7.99
CA GLY A 47 0.28 -7.90 -9.22
C GLY A 47 0.74 -8.65 -10.48
N TYR A 48 1.94 -9.24 -10.45
CA TYR A 48 2.45 -10.07 -11.54
C TYR A 48 1.63 -11.35 -11.75
N ALA A 49 1.30 -12.08 -10.68
CA ALA A 49 0.57 -13.34 -10.75
C ALA A 49 -0.82 -13.19 -11.37
N PHE A 50 -1.52 -12.08 -11.07
CA PHE A 50 -2.83 -11.78 -11.64
C PHE A 50 -2.77 -11.05 -12.98
N ARG A 51 -1.57 -10.84 -13.55
CA ARG A 51 -1.34 -10.02 -14.76
C ARG A 51 -1.86 -8.59 -14.65
N PHE A 52 -2.01 -8.09 -13.42
CA PHE A 52 -2.22 -6.67 -13.18
C PHE A 52 -0.94 -5.86 -13.37
N SER A 53 0.22 -6.51 -13.50
CA SER A 53 1.51 -5.85 -13.74
C SER A 53 2.25 -6.54 -14.90
N GLY A 54 2.69 -5.78 -15.91
CA GLY A 54 3.46 -6.29 -17.05
C GLY A 54 4.84 -5.61 -17.18
N PRO A 55 5.74 -6.10 -18.07
CA PRO A 55 7.12 -5.61 -18.18
C PRO A 55 7.26 -4.16 -18.64
N VAL A 56 6.21 -3.60 -19.26
CA VAL A 56 6.22 -2.27 -19.88
C VAL A 56 5.15 -1.34 -19.27
N ALA A 57 4.12 -1.89 -18.61
CA ALA A 57 3.12 -1.13 -17.86
C ALA A 57 2.39 -2.04 -16.87
N ALA A 58 2.14 -1.55 -15.65
CA ALA A 58 1.20 -2.18 -14.74
C ALA A 58 -0.21 -1.62 -14.92
N ILE A 59 -1.20 -2.50 -15.03
CA ILE A 59 -2.63 -2.18 -14.94
C ILE A 59 -2.94 -1.66 -13.52
N VAL A 60 -2.32 -2.26 -12.50
CA VAL A 60 -2.38 -1.84 -11.09
C VAL A 60 -1.06 -2.16 -10.41
N TRP A 61 -0.37 -1.16 -9.84
CA TRP A 61 0.85 -1.36 -9.06
C TRP A 61 0.56 -1.26 -7.57
N LEU A 62 0.12 -2.37 -6.95
CA LEU A 62 -0.21 -2.41 -5.52
C LEU A 62 0.91 -1.96 -4.55
N PRO A 63 2.21 -2.17 -4.83
CA PRO A 63 3.28 -1.82 -3.90
C PRO A 63 3.33 -0.34 -3.50
N VAL A 64 3.00 0.59 -4.41
CA VAL A 64 3.00 2.03 -4.08
C VAL A 64 2.04 2.33 -2.92
N GLY A 65 0.85 1.71 -2.92
CA GLY A 65 -0.12 1.87 -1.85
C GLY A 65 0.35 1.28 -0.53
N VAL A 66 1.06 0.15 -0.57
CA VAL A 66 1.73 -0.44 0.61
C VAL A 66 2.78 0.51 1.16
N GLY A 67 3.61 1.09 0.28
CA GLY A 67 4.64 2.06 0.65
C GLY A 67 4.05 3.31 1.29
N ILE A 68 3.10 3.97 0.62
CA ILE A 68 2.45 5.19 1.11
C ILE A 68 1.76 4.92 2.46
N ALA A 69 0.95 3.86 2.54
CA ALA A 69 0.23 3.52 3.75
C ALA A 69 1.18 3.13 4.89
N GLY A 70 2.24 2.37 4.58
CA GLY A 70 3.28 1.99 5.54
C GLY A 70 3.99 3.20 6.13
N LEU A 71 4.43 4.16 5.30
CA LEU A 71 5.08 5.38 5.77
C LEU A 71 4.10 6.33 6.49
N TYR A 72 2.84 6.37 6.05
CA TYR A 72 1.78 7.12 6.73
C TYR A 72 1.48 6.56 8.12
N THR A 73 1.38 5.24 8.27
CA THR A 73 1.02 4.58 9.54
C THR A 73 2.21 4.44 10.48
N PHE A 74 3.36 3.96 9.98
CA PHE A 74 4.49 3.55 10.83
C PHE A 74 5.61 4.59 10.95
N GLY A 75 5.62 5.63 10.11
CA GLY A 75 6.61 6.71 10.15
C GLY A 75 7.44 6.83 8.88
N LEU A 76 7.74 8.08 8.48
CA LEU A 76 8.59 8.38 7.32
C LEU A 76 10.02 7.81 7.44
N ARG A 77 10.49 7.53 8.66
CA ARG A 77 11.82 6.93 8.90
C ARG A 77 12.00 5.54 8.28
N LEU A 78 10.91 4.86 7.94
CA LEU A 78 10.91 3.54 7.31
C LEU A 78 11.09 3.56 5.79
N TRP A 79 11.34 4.74 5.19
CA TRP A 79 11.58 4.87 3.76
C TRP A 79 12.65 3.88 3.20
N PRO A 80 13.72 3.48 3.92
CA PRO A 80 14.67 2.51 3.38
C PRO A 80 14.04 1.14 3.10
N ALA A 81 13.01 0.75 3.85
CA ALA A 81 12.29 -0.50 3.63
C ALA A 81 11.56 -0.51 2.28
N VAL A 82 11.04 0.65 1.85
CA VAL A 82 10.39 0.80 0.54
C VAL A 82 11.40 0.65 -0.58
N VAL A 83 12.58 1.28 -0.46
CA VAL A 83 13.66 1.17 -1.45
C VAL A 83 14.14 -0.27 -1.57
N VAL A 84 14.40 -0.94 -0.45
CA VAL A 84 14.82 -2.34 -0.46
C VAL A 84 13.74 -3.23 -1.09
N GLY A 85 12.46 -3.01 -0.74
CA GLY A 85 11.35 -3.73 -1.35
C GLY A 85 11.28 -3.54 -2.87
N ASP A 86 11.39 -2.31 -3.35
CA ASP A 86 11.34 -1.97 -4.78
C ASP A 86 12.53 -2.54 -5.57
N LEU A 87 13.75 -2.46 -5.03
CA LEU A 87 14.93 -3.05 -5.64
C LEU A 87 14.83 -4.58 -5.74
N LEU A 88 14.31 -5.26 -4.71
CA LEU A 88 14.13 -6.72 -4.73
C LEU A 88 13.11 -7.21 -5.77
N VAL A 89 12.23 -6.32 -6.23
CA VAL A 89 11.19 -6.64 -7.22
C VAL A 89 11.69 -6.47 -8.66
N ASN A 90 12.73 -5.65 -8.87
CA ASN A 90 13.28 -5.39 -10.20
C ASN A 90 13.99 -6.60 -10.82
N ASN A 91 13.83 -6.78 -12.13
CA ASN A 91 14.60 -7.77 -12.90
C ASN A 91 15.79 -7.12 -13.60
N TYR A 92 16.95 -7.16 -12.96
CA TYR A 92 18.20 -6.59 -13.48
C TYR A 92 18.77 -7.27 -14.73
N SER A 93 18.25 -8.45 -15.10
CA SER A 93 18.60 -9.09 -16.37
C SER A 93 17.87 -8.48 -17.57
N ALA A 94 16.74 -7.81 -17.31
CA ALA A 94 15.90 -7.19 -18.34
C ALA A 94 15.98 -5.65 -18.31
N LEU A 95 16.34 -5.05 -17.18
CA LEU A 95 16.39 -3.61 -16.97
C LEU A 95 17.82 -3.17 -16.61
N PRO A 96 18.43 -2.21 -17.34
CA PRO A 96 19.74 -1.67 -16.98
C PRO A 96 19.74 -1.14 -15.54
N VAL A 97 20.84 -1.37 -14.80
CA VAL A 97 20.94 -0.98 -13.38
C VAL A 97 20.69 0.53 -13.19
N GLY A 98 21.22 1.37 -14.09
CA GLY A 98 20.95 2.81 -14.04
C GLY A 98 19.48 3.15 -14.17
N ALA A 99 18.76 2.48 -15.09
CA ALA A 99 17.32 2.67 -15.26
C ALA A 99 16.53 2.24 -14.01
N ALA A 100 16.89 1.10 -13.44
CA ALA A 100 16.29 0.58 -12.21
C ALA A 100 16.49 1.55 -11.04
N VAL A 101 17.71 2.04 -10.81
CA VAL A 101 18.02 2.97 -9.72
C VAL A 101 17.28 4.29 -9.89
N SER A 102 17.29 4.87 -11.09
CA SER A 102 16.59 6.13 -11.37
C SER A 102 15.07 5.98 -11.27
N GLN A 103 14.51 4.84 -11.68
CA GLN A 103 13.09 4.52 -11.49
C GLN A 103 12.75 4.35 -10.01
N SER A 104 13.53 3.58 -9.26
CA SER A 104 13.34 3.40 -7.81
C SER A 104 13.41 4.71 -7.04
N PHE A 105 14.23 5.66 -7.49
CA PHE A 105 14.25 7.01 -6.93
C PHE A 105 12.92 7.75 -7.16
N GLY A 106 12.34 7.65 -8.35
CA GLY A 106 11.00 8.19 -8.65
C GLY A 106 9.91 7.57 -7.79
N ASN A 107 9.89 6.24 -7.69
CA ASN A 107 8.96 5.48 -6.85
C ASN A 107 9.09 5.86 -5.36
N LEU A 108 10.32 6.04 -4.88
CA LEU A 108 10.57 6.50 -3.50
C LEU A 108 9.99 7.89 -3.27
N LEU A 109 10.25 8.84 -4.17
CA LEU A 109 9.75 10.20 -4.06
C LEU A 109 8.22 10.22 -4.02
N GLU A 110 7.57 9.48 -4.92
CA GLU A 110 6.12 9.28 -4.91
C GLU A 110 5.64 8.79 -3.55
N VAL A 111 6.22 7.71 -3.02
CA VAL A 111 5.79 7.12 -1.75
C VAL A 111 5.97 8.10 -0.59
N VAL A 112 7.09 8.81 -0.55
CA VAL A 112 7.38 9.80 0.50
C VAL A 112 6.46 11.01 0.38
N ILE A 113 6.28 11.57 -0.82
CA ILE A 113 5.40 12.72 -1.07
C ILE A 113 3.96 12.37 -0.71
N GLY A 114 3.47 11.20 -1.15
CA GLY A 114 2.13 10.71 -0.81
C GLY A 114 1.94 10.62 0.70
N ALA A 115 2.88 9.99 1.41
CA ALA A 115 2.82 9.88 2.87
C ALA A 115 2.90 11.24 3.58
N VAL A 116 3.71 12.18 3.10
CA VAL A 116 3.83 13.55 3.65
C VAL A 116 2.54 14.34 3.44
N LEU A 117 1.96 14.31 2.23
CA LEU A 117 0.73 15.02 1.91
C LEU A 117 -0.44 14.47 2.72
N LEU A 118 -0.56 13.15 2.84
CA LEU A 118 -1.56 12.52 3.71
C LEU A 118 -1.39 12.94 5.17
N ARG A 119 -0.16 12.92 5.71
CA ARG A 119 0.10 13.37 7.09
C ARG A 119 -0.23 14.84 7.32
N ARG A 120 -0.16 15.68 6.28
CA ARG A 120 -0.43 17.12 6.36
C ARG A 120 -1.91 17.45 6.22
N PHE A 121 -2.63 16.74 5.35
CA PHE A 121 -3.99 17.11 4.95
C PHE A 121 -5.07 16.12 5.41
N VAL A 122 -4.69 14.92 5.86
CA VAL A 122 -5.63 13.85 6.25
C VAL A 122 -5.41 13.49 7.71
N SER A 123 -6.48 13.63 8.51
CA SER A 123 -6.47 13.32 9.94
C SER A 123 -6.08 11.86 10.19
N SER A 124 -5.12 11.62 11.08
CA SER A 124 -4.68 10.28 11.47
C SER A 124 -5.72 9.51 12.28
N ARG A 125 -6.75 10.17 12.80
CA ARG A 125 -7.80 9.54 13.62
C ARG A 125 -9.02 9.12 12.81
N ALA A 126 -9.31 9.84 11.73
CA ALA A 126 -10.54 9.74 10.95
C ALA A 126 -10.26 10.05 9.46
N PRO A 127 -9.37 9.29 8.80
CA PRO A 127 -8.85 9.67 7.49
C PRO A 127 -9.87 9.56 6.35
N LEU A 128 -11.01 8.87 6.56
CA LEU A 128 -12.03 8.63 5.55
C LEU A 128 -13.44 9.09 5.98
N ASP A 129 -13.59 9.70 7.16
CA ASP A 129 -14.91 9.97 7.75
C ASP A 129 -15.61 11.21 7.14
N THR A 130 -14.91 11.97 6.30
CA THR A 130 -15.45 13.19 5.67
C THR A 130 -15.08 13.26 4.20
N ALA A 131 -15.97 13.81 3.37
CA ALA A 131 -15.72 14.04 1.95
C ALA A 131 -14.45 14.88 1.69
N SER A 132 -14.15 15.84 2.58
CA SER A 132 -12.92 16.63 2.51
C SER A 132 -11.65 15.79 2.75
N SER A 133 -11.70 14.83 3.69
CA SER A 133 -10.56 13.93 3.94
C SER A 133 -10.37 12.96 2.78
N VAL A 134 -11.46 12.43 2.21
CA VAL A 134 -11.41 11.60 0.99
C VAL A 134 -10.82 12.40 -0.18
N ALA A 135 -11.29 13.63 -0.41
CA ALA A 135 -10.71 14.51 -1.44
C ALA A 135 -9.22 14.79 -1.20
N GLY A 136 -8.82 14.98 0.05
CA GLY A 136 -7.42 15.14 0.45
C GLY A 136 -6.57 13.90 0.15
N VAL A 137 -7.11 12.70 0.37
CA VAL A 137 -6.46 11.43 -0.01
C VAL A 137 -6.26 11.37 -1.53
N PHE A 138 -7.32 11.58 -2.31
CA PHE A 138 -7.26 11.50 -3.78
C PHE A 138 -6.30 12.55 -4.37
N ALA A 139 -6.30 13.78 -3.83
CA ALA A 139 -5.36 14.82 -4.23
C ALA A 139 -3.90 14.44 -3.90
N ALA A 140 -3.66 13.91 -2.70
CA ALA A 140 -2.33 13.45 -2.30
C ALA A 140 -1.81 12.34 -3.22
N LEU A 141 -2.65 11.35 -3.53
CA LEU A 141 -2.30 10.27 -4.45
C LEU A 141 -2.04 10.79 -5.86
N THR A 142 -2.91 11.65 -6.38
CA THR A 142 -2.76 12.25 -7.73
C THR A 142 -1.41 12.96 -7.89
N ILE A 143 -1.03 13.77 -6.91
CA ILE A 143 0.23 14.52 -6.92
C ILE A 143 1.42 13.58 -6.77
N ALA A 144 1.35 12.64 -5.82
CA ALA A 144 2.42 11.71 -5.55
C ALA A 144 2.74 10.84 -6.77
N THR A 145 1.72 10.24 -7.38
CA THR A 145 1.90 9.29 -8.49
C THR A 145 2.31 9.99 -9.78
N ALA A 146 2.00 11.28 -9.94
CA ALA A 146 2.50 12.09 -11.05
C ALA A 146 4.03 12.22 -11.02
N VAL A 147 4.64 12.27 -9.83
CA VAL A 147 6.11 12.37 -9.70
C VAL A 147 6.79 11.12 -10.25
N SER A 148 6.33 9.94 -9.84
CA SER A 148 6.84 8.66 -10.34
C SER A 148 6.58 8.50 -11.84
N ALA A 149 5.37 8.82 -12.31
CA ALA A 149 5.00 8.75 -13.72
C ALA A 149 5.77 9.71 -14.64
N ILE A 150 6.46 10.71 -14.09
CA ILE A 150 7.42 11.53 -14.84
C ILE A 150 8.81 10.89 -14.80
N ILE A 151 9.31 10.57 -13.60
CA ILE A 151 10.69 10.12 -13.40
C ILE A 151 10.93 8.72 -13.99
N GLY A 152 10.01 7.78 -13.77
CA GLY A 152 10.12 6.40 -14.24
C GLY A 152 10.25 6.30 -15.77
N PRO A 153 9.28 6.80 -16.56
CA PRO A 153 9.36 6.76 -18.01
C PRO A 153 10.54 7.55 -18.57
N LEU A 154 10.90 8.69 -17.98
CA LEU A 154 12.11 9.44 -18.36
C LEU A 154 13.38 8.62 -18.12
N SER A 155 13.47 7.93 -16.99
CA SER A 155 14.56 7.00 -16.69
C SER A 155 14.68 5.92 -17.77
N LEU A 156 13.55 5.30 -18.15
CA LEU A 156 13.53 4.28 -19.20
C LEU A 156 13.98 4.84 -20.56
N ALA A 157 13.57 6.06 -20.92
CA ALA A 157 13.95 6.69 -22.18
C ALA A 157 15.44 7.06 -22.22
N VAL A 158 15.98 7.65 -21.14
CA VAL A 158 17.41 8.02 -21.03
C VAL A 158 18.32 6.81 -21.14
N HIS A 159 17.86 5.65 -20.66
CA HIS A 159 18.60 4.38 -20.74
C HIS A 159 18.27 3.55 -21.98
N ASN A 160 17.59 4.13 -22.99
CA ASN A 160 17.21 3.47 -24.24
C ASN A 160 16.36 2.20 -24.08
N VAL A 161 15.63 2.06 -22.98
CA VAL A 161 14.70 0.94 -22.74
C VAL A 161 13.41 1.14 -23.54
N ILE A 162 12.96 2.39 -23.67
CA ILE A 162 11.80 2.77 -24.49
C ILE A 162 12.16 3.93 -25.42
N PRO A 163 11.52 4.05 -26.60
CA PRO A 163 11.67 5.22 -27.44
C PRO A 163 10.98 6.45 -26.82
N ALA A 164 11.57 7.63 -26.98
CA ALA A 164 11.04 8.88 -26.42
C ALA A 164 9.61 9.21 -26.90
N SER A 165 9.24 8.77 -28.11
CA SER A 165 7.88 8.92 -28.65
C SER A 165 6.80 8.20 -27.84
N SER A 166 7.19 7.19 -27.04
CA SER A 166 6.29 6.45 -26.16
C SER A 166 6.08 7.12 -24.79
N LEU A 167 6.85 8.15 -24.44
CA LEU A 167 6.83 8.78 -23.11
C LEU A 167 5.43 9.17 -22.64
N PRO A 168 4.60 9.90 -23.41
CA PRO A 168 3.28 10.31 -22.94
C PRO A 168 2.37 9.12 -22.62
N ARG A 169 2.44 8.08 -23.45
CA ARG A 169 1.64 6.86 -23.28
C ARG A 169 2.08 6.09 -22.05
N VAL A 170 3.39 5.86 -21.92
CA VAL A 170 3.97 5.12 -20.79
C VAL A 170 3.72 5.88 -19.49
N ALA A 171 3.94 7.20 -19.45
CA ALA A 171 3.62 8.05 -18.30
C ALA A 171 2.15 7.99 -17.91
N GLY A 172 1.23 8.08 -18.88
CA GLY A 172 -0.21 7.97 -18.62
C GLY A 172 -0.60 6.62 -18.01
N THR A 173 -0.08 5.51 -18.56
CA THR A 173 -0.34 4.18 -18.01
C THR A 173 0.31 3.96 -16.65
N TRP A 174 1.50 4.52 -16.44
CA TRP A 174 2.24 4.43 -15.18
C TRP A 174 1.50 5.17 -14.06
N TRP A 175 1.11 6.42 -14.33
CA TRP A 175 0.32 7.23 -13.40
C TRP A 175 -0.97 6.53 -13.00
N LEU A 176 -1.69 5.97 -13.97
CA LEU A 176 -2.95 5.29 -13.73
C LEU A 176 -2.76 4.02 -12.89
N GLY A 177 -1.74 3.22 -13.20
CA GLY A 177 -1.39 2.00 -12.49
C GLY A 177 -1.01 2.26 -11.03
N ASP A 178 -0.16 3.26 -10.79
CA ASP A 178 0.27 3.65 -9.45
C ASP A 178 -0.88 4.28 -8.66
N PHE A 179 -1.63 5.21 -9.27
CA PHE A 179 -2.78 5.84 -8.63
C PHE A 179 -3.83 4.81 -8.19
N THR A 180 -4.16 3.87 -9.08
CA THR A 180 -5.15 2.82 -8.80
C THR A 180 -4.62 1.85 -7.73
N GLY A 181 -3.33 1.49 -7.79
CA GLY A 181 -2.69 0.67 -6.76
C GLY A 181 -2.74 1.33 -5.38
N ALA A 182 -2.45 2.62 -5.30
CA ALA A 182 -2.57 3.40 -4.08
C ALA A 182 -4.02 3.50 -3.59
N ALA A 183 -4.96 3.83 -4.49
CA ALA A 183 -6.37 4.00 -4.16
C ALA A 183 -7.04 2.70 -3.69
N ILE A 184 -6.53 1.53 -4.07
CA ILE A 184 -6.97 0.23 -3.56
C ILE A 184 -6.40 -0.03 -2.17
N VAL A 185 -5.08 0.04 -2.02
CA VAL A 185 -4.41 -0.46 -0.80
C VAL A 185 -4.53 0.52 0.36
N LEU A 186 -4.41 1.82 0.10
CA LEU A 186 -4.40 2.84 1.15
C LEU A 186 -5.66 2.81 2.02
N PRO A 187 -6.90 2.90 1.49
CA PRO A 187 -8.10 2.89 2.33
C PRO A 187 -8.26 1.58 3.10
N LEU A 188 -7.86 0.43 2.51
CA LEU A 188 -7.88 -0.85 3.22
C LEU A 188 -6.94 -0.81 4.43
N VAL A 189 -5.69 -0.38 4.25
CA VAL A 189 -4.73 -0.29 5.36
C VAL A 189 -5.21 0.69 6.43
N LEU A 190 -5.77 1.83 6.05
CA LEU A 190 -6.31 2.83 6.98
C LEU A 190 -7.50 2.25 7.79
N ALA A 191 -8.41 1.56 7.13
CA ALA A 191 -9.54 0.85 7.75
C ALA A 191 -9.11 -0.19 8.79
N PHE A 192 -8.04 -0.93 8.54
CA PHE A 192 -7.52 -1.93 9.49
C PHE A 192 -6.59 -1.33 10.57
N SER A 193 -6.13 -0.09 10.39
CA SER A 193 -5.20 0.57 11.32
C SER A 193 -5.90 1.42 12.38
N THR A 194 -7.16 1.81 12.16
CA THR A 194 -7.97 2.53 13.15
C THR A 194 -8.59 1.54 14.16
N PRO A 195 -8.41 1.76 15.47
CA PRO A 195 -8.98 0.90 16.50
C PRO A 195 -10.49 1.18 16.63
N SER A 196 -11.33 0.49 15.85
CA SER A 196 -12.78 0.45 16.05
C SER A 196 -13.22 -0.98 16.40
N PRO A 197 -13.98 -1.19 17.50
CA PRO A 197 -14.10 -2.47 18.18
C PRO A 197 -15.05 -3.40 17.42
N HIS A 198 -14.52 -4.47 16.82
CA HIS A 198 -15.18 -5.72 16.38
C HIS A 198 -16.45 -5.68 15.49
N ASP A 199 -17.43 -4.81 15.73
CA ASP A 199 -18.71 -4.71 15.03
C ASP A 199 -18.63 -3.94 13.71
N TRP A 200 -17.66 -3.02 13.58
CA TRP A 200 -17.39 -2.31 12.32
C TRP A 200 -16.79 -3.26 11.26
N LEU A 201 -15.83 -4.09 11.68
CA LEU A 201 -15.12 -5.06 10.84
C LEU A 201 -16.06 -6.09 10.22
N ARG A 202 -16.98 -6.66 11.00
CA ARG A 202 -17.91 -7.70 10.53
C ARG A 202 -18.93 -7.17 9.51
N ARG A 203 -19.26 -5.88 9.58
CA ARG A 203 -20.24 -5.23 8.70
C ARG A 203 -19.64 -4.77 7.37
N HIS A 204 -18.37 -4.35 7.35
CA HIS A 204 -17.77 -3.73 6.16
C HIS A 204 -16.74 -4.60 5.44
N ILE A 205 -16.29 -5.74 6.00
CA ILE A 205 -15.32 -6.62 5.31
C ILE A 205 -15.93 -7.26 4.05
N VAL A 206 -17.23 -7.57 4.10
CA VAL A 206 -17.97 -8.11 2.96
C VAL A 206 -18.15 -7.05 1.89
N GLU A 207 -18.42 -5.80 2.27
CA GLU A 207 -18.54 -4.67 1.34
C GLU A 207 -17.19 -4.30 0.71
N ALA A 208 -16.11 -4.25 1.49
CA ALA A 208 -14.77 -3.99 0.99
C ALA A 208 -14.28 -5.13 0.07
N ALA A 209 -14.55 -6.39 0.43
CA ALA A 209 -14.25 -7.53 -0.43
C ALA A 209 -15.09 -7.50 -1.72
N LEU A 210 -16.38 -7.15 -1.63
CA LEU A 210 -17.24 -6.98 -2.81
C LEU A 210 -16.77 -5.84 -3.70
N MET A 211 -16.36 -4.70 -3.15
CA MET A 211 -15.83 -3.58 -3.92
C MET A 211 -14.52 -3.94 -4.60
N LEU A 212 -13.62 -4.61 -3.89
CA LEU A 212 -12.35 -5.08 -4.43
C LEU A 212 -12.57 -6.11 -5.54
N VAL A 213 -13.45 -7.10 -5.32
CA VAL A 213 -13.83 -8.10 -6.32
C VAL A 213 -14.51 -7.45 -7.53
N THR A 214 -15.37 -6.47 -7.30
CA THR A 214 -16.09 -5.76 -8.38
C THR A 214 -15.11 -4.90 -9.19
N LEU A 215 -14.20 -4.19 -8.54
CA LEU A 215 -13.14 -3.42 -9.20
C LEU A 215 -12.23 -4.35 -10.03
N ILE A 216 -11.78 -5.46 -9.44
CA ILE A 216 -10.97 -6.48 -10.13
C ILE A 216 -11.73 -7.07 -11.33
N ALA A 217 -13.01 -7.43 -11.16
CA ALA A 217 -13.83 -7.99 -12.23
C ALA A 217 -14.03 -6.98 -13.37
N LEU A 218 -14.32 -5.72 -13.05
CA LEU A 218 -14.50 -4.66 -14.05
C LEU A 218 -13.20 -4.31 -14.77
N SER A 219 -12.07 -4.29 -14.07
CA SER A 219 -10.74 -4.13 -14.68
C SER A 219 -10.37 -5.31 -15.58
N ALA A 220 -10.69 -6.55 -15.18
CA ALA A 220 -10.44 -7.75 -15.97
C ALA A 220 -11.32 -7.82 -17.24
N VAL A 221 -12.58 -7.39 -17.14
CA VAL A 221 -13.48 -7.27 -18.30
C VAL A 221 -13.01 -6.15 -19.23
N GLY A 222 -12.61 -4.99 -18.69
CA GLY A 222 -12.05 -3.89 -19.48
C GLY A 222 -10.80 -4.31 -20.27
N ALA A 223 -9.94 -5.14 -19.68
CA ALA A 223 -8.75 -5.68 -20.33
C ALA A 223 -9.04 -6.66 -21.49
N GLN A 224 -10.20 -7.35 -21.49
CA GLN A 224 -10.58 -8.28 -22.56
C GLN A 224 -11.30 -7.61 -23.75
N VAL A 225 -11.89 -6.43 -23.54
CA VAL A 225 -12.79 -5.80 -24.54
C VAL A 225 -12.04 -4.86 -25.50
N GLY A 226 -10.79 -4.47 -25.21
CA GLY A 226 -9.95 -3.70 -26.12
C GLY A 226 -10.52 -2.32 -26.49
N GLY A 227 -10.37 -1.33 -25.60
CA GLY A 227 -10.82 0.05 -25.83
C GLY A 227 -10.75 0.92 -24.56
N PRO A 228 -11.22 2.18 -24.60
CA PRO A 228 -11.23 3.09 -23.44
C PRO A 228 -12.37 2.73 -22.47
N SER A 229 -12.45 1.47 -22.06
CA SER A 229 -13.40 0.91 -21.09
C SER A 229 -12.85 0.90 -19.66
N SER A 230 -11.66 1.47 -19.45
CA SER A 230 -11.07 1.76 -18.13
C SER A 230 -11.93 2.69 -17.26
N TYR A 231 -12.97 3.33 -17.83
CA TYR A 231 -13.97 4.11 -17.07
C TYR A 231 -14.99 3.27 -16.30
N LEU A 232 -15.03 1.93 -16.47
CA LEU A 232 -15.94 1.07 -15.72
C LEU A 232 -15.61 0.98 -14.22
N ALA A 233 -14.42 1.44 -13.79
CA ALA A 233 -14.08 1.56 -12.37
C ALA A 233 -14.80 2.73 -11.67
N PHE A 234 -15.22 3.77 -12.41
CA PHE A 234 -15.79 4.99 -11.84
C PHE A 234 -17.10 4.77 -11.06
N PRO A 235 -18.08 3.97 -11.51
CA PRO A 235 -19.29 3.71 -10.73
C PRO A 235 -19.02 3.08 -9.36
N VAL A 236 -18.00 2.22 -9.26
CA VAL A 236 -17.62 1.56 -7.99
C VAL A 236 -16.90 2.54 -7.06
N LEU A 237 -16.02 3.37 -7.60
CA LEU A 237 -15.36 4.44 -6.84
C LEU A 237 -16.36 5.50 -6.36
N ILE A 238 -17.34 5.85 -7.20
CA ILE A 238 -18.44 6.75 -6.84
C ILE A 238 -19.30 6.11 -5.73
N TRP A 239 -19.63 4.83 -5.83
CA TRP A 239 -20.39 4.13 -4.79
C TRP A 239 -19.63 4.02 -3.46
N ALA A 240 -18.32 3.82 -3.48
CA ALA A 240 -17.47 3.85 -2.30
C ALA A 240 -17.42 5.23 -1.62
N GLY A 241 -17.53 6.31 -2.39
CA GLY A 241 -17.55 7.68 -1.86
C GLY A 241 -18.87 8.12 -1.22
N PHE A 242 -19.96 7.38 -1.43
CA PHE A 242 -21.29 7.69 -0.88
C PHE A 242 -21.64 6.88 0.39
N ARG A 243 -20.67 6.17 0.98
CA ARG A 243 -20.83 5.42 2.22
C ARG A 243 -19.83 5.89 3.27
#